data_AF-A0A7Y6BZG2-F1
#
_entry.id   AF-A0A7Y6BZG2-F1
#
_cell.length_a   1.000
_cell.length_b   1.000
_cell.length_c   1.000
_cell.angle_alpha   90.00
_cell.angle_beta   90.00
_cell.angle_gamma   90.00
#
_symmetry.space_group_name_H-M   'P 1'
#
loop_
_entity.id
_entity.type
_entity.pdbx_description
1 polymer ?
#
loop_
_entity_poly.entity_id
_entity_poly.type
_entity_poly.pdbx_seq_one_letter_code
_entity_poly.pdbx_strand_id
1 'polypeptide(L)'
;MHTNIKQEFLSQEDTEEALQRIMHIGENKDTSKIHFLIKLLETTENNVIRNQTAITLSDLGDERAVEPLIQAIMDPRTLGSRGTFLYALENLDYILHIEHIIPFIGDTSLDVCAQSFMLLEQLKDRLSDEQILRCQQVIEHEIKHNERKLLVVALDMLQRWR
;
A
#
# COMPACT_ATOMS: atom_id res chain seq x y z
N MET A 1 10.73 36.78 -5.77
CA MET A 1 12.14 36.38 -5.57
C MET A 1 12.16 34.86 -5.47
N HIS A 2 12.81 34.23 -6.44
CA HIS A 2 12.88 32.80 -6.62
C HIS A 2 13.77 32.18 -5.53
N THR A 3 13.23 31.23 -4.77
CA THR A 3 14.06 30.19 -4.15
C THR A 3 13.77 28.90 -4.90
N ASN A 4 14.43 28.80 -6.05
CA ASN A 4 14.43 27.65 -6.93
C ASN A 4 15.44 26.62 -6.36
N ILE A 5 15.00 25.37 -6.28
CA ILE A 5 15.77 24.16 -6.63
C ILE A 5 17.06 23.94 -5.83
N LYS A 6 16.93 23.25 -4.68
CA LYS A 6 17.87 22.20 -4.26
C LYS A 6 17.12 21.12 -3.49
N GLN A 7 16.41 20.27 -4.24
CA GLN A 7 16.42 18.85 -3.92
C GLN A 7 17.87 18.40 -4.16
N GLU A 8 18.73 18.61 -3.18
CA GLU A 8 20.08 18.05 -3.21
C GLU A 8 19.94 16.54 -3.18
N PHE A 9 20.56 15.88 -4.14
CA PHE A 9 20.76 14.43 -4.12
C PHE A 9 21.26 14.08 -2.72
N LEU A 10 20.41 13.44 -1.91
CA LEU A 10 20.83 12.87 -0.63
C LEU A 10 22.05 12.01 -0.95
N SER A 11 23.18 12.29 -0.30
CA SER A 11 24.36 11.47 -0.49
C SER A 11 24.03 10.03 -0.09
N GLN A 12 24.83 9.05 -0.54
CA GLN A 12 24.65 7.68 -0.07
C GLN A 12 24.73 7.61 1.46
N GLU A 13 25.58 8.45 2.06
CA GLU A 13 25.73 8.59 3.51
C GLU A 13 24.45 9.14 4.17
N ASP A 14 23.82 10.18 3.59
CA ASP A 14 22.54 10.71 4.09
C ASP A 14 21.40 9.69 3.98
N THR A 15 21.42 8.86 2.93
CA THR A 15 20.42 7.81 2.72
C THR A 15 20.58 6.71 3.77
N GLU A 16 21.82 6.27 4.03
CA GLU A 16 22.11 5.26 5.04
C GLU A 16 21.72 5.73 6.44
N GLU A 17 22.08 6.97 6.81
CA GLU A 17 21.70 7.54 8.10
C GLU A 17 20.17 7.63 8.26
N ALA A 18 19.47 8.04 7.20
CA ALA A 18 18.01 8.07 7.21
C ALA A 18 17.40 6.67 7.37
N LEU A 19 17.94 5.65 6.70
CA LEU A 19 17.48 4.25 6.87
C LEU A 19 17.67 3.77 8.29
N GLN A 20 18.84 4.00 8.89
CA GLN A 20 19.12 3.61 10.27
C GLN A 20 18.15 4.26 11.25
N ARG A 21 17.83 5.55 11.07
CA ARG A 21 16.84 6.24 11.90
C ARG A 21 15.44 5.64 11.75
N ILE A 22 15.02 5.31 10.54
CA ILE A 22 13.71 4.69 10.29
C ILE A 22 13.64 3.30 10.93
N MET A 23 14.67 2.46 10.72
CA MET A 23 14.75 1.13 11.31
C MET A 23 14.72 1.21 12.84
N HIS A 24 15.49 2.14 13.43
CA HIS A 24 15.50 2.33 14.89
C HIS A 24 14.13 2.71 15.46
N ILE A 25 13.32 3.48 14.72
CA ILE A 25 11.93 3.78 15.13
C ILE A 25 11.09 2.50 15.16
N GLY A 26 11.20 1.66 14.13
CA GLY A 26 10.48 0.38 14.03
C GLY A 26 10.90 -0.63 15.09
N GLU A 27 12.21 -0.80 15.31
CA GLU A 27 12.78 -1.71 16.32
C GLU A 27 12.31 -1.36 17.74
N ASN A 28 12.25 -0.06 18.05
CA ASN A 28 11.76 0.42 19.35
C ASN A 28 10.23 0.49 19.46
N LYS A 29 9.50 0.19 18.37
CA LYS A 29 8.05 0.37 18.26
C LYS A 29 7.60 1.78 18.70
N ASP A 30 8.37 2.81 18.34
CA ASP A 30 8.12 4.19 18.76
C ASP A 30 6.98 4.84 17.96
N THR A 31 5.75 4.53 18.36
CA THR A 31 4.52 5.08 17.76
C THR A 31 4.40 6.60 17.92
N SER A 32 5.18 7.24 18.80
CA SER A 32 5.21 8.71 18.89
C SER A 32 5.73 9.38 17.61
N LYS A 33 6.47 8.62 16.78
CA LYS A 33 7.06 9.08 15.52
C LYS A 33 6.19 8.83 14.30
N ILE A 34 4.97 8.34 14.47
CA ILE A 34 4.08 8.01 13.36
C ILE A 34 3.87 9.16 12.37
N HIS A 35 3.64 10.38 12.86
CA HIS A 35 3.45 11.56 12.00
C HIS A 35 4.71 11.92 11.21
N PHE A 36 5.89 11.68 11.80
CA PHE A 36 7.15 11.85 11.09
C PHE A 36 7.30 10.83 9.96
N LEU A 37 7.00 9.56 10.22
CA LEU A 37 7.05 8.50 9.19
C LEU A 37 6.02 8.72 8.08
N ILE A 38 4.78 9.09 8.41
CA ILE A 38 3.76 9.44 7.41
C ILE A 38 4.24 10.60 6.54
N LYS A 39 4.78 11.67 7.16
CA LYS A 39 5.30 12.80 6.40
C LYS A 39 6.44 12.36 5.48
N LEU A 40 7.34 11.51 5.97
CA LEU A 40 8.47 11.01 5.20
C LEU A 40 8.02 10.17 4.00
N LEU A 41 7.04 9.30 4.17
CA LEU A 41 6.41 8.49 3.12
C LEU A 41 5.91 9.36 1.95
N GLU A 42 5.23 10.45 2.28
CA GLU A 42 4.62 11.39 1.33
C GLU A 42 5.66 12.22 0.58
N THR A 43 6.69 12.72 1.28
CA THR A 43 7.58 13.76 0.74
C THR A 43 8.93 13.28 0.25
N THR A 44 9.37 12.08 0.62
CA THR A 44 10.66 11.57 0.13
C THR A 44 10.62 11.38 -1.38
N GLU A 45 11.75 11.63 -2.06
CA GLU A 45 11.96 11.26 -3.48
C GLU A 45 12.83 10.01 -3.61
N ASN A 46 13.35 9.48 -2.49
CA ASN A 46 14.16 8.28 -2.48
C ASN A 46 13.27 7.05 -2.26
N ASN A 47 13.20 6.17 -3.27
CA ASN A 47 12.36 4.98 -3.24
C ASN A 47 12.78 3.97 -2.16
N VAL A 48 14.07 3.88 -1.83
CA VAL A 48 14.57 3.00 -0.76
C VAL A 48 14.05 3.50 0.59
N ILE A 49 14.13 4.81 0.84
CA ILE A 49 13.56 5.45 2.04
C ILE A 49 12.04 5.24 2.09
N ARG A 50 11.34 5.44 0.97
CA ARG A 50 9.88 5.29 0.90
C ARG A 50 9.44 3.89 1.27
N ASN A 51 10.08 2.87 0.68
CA ASN A 51 9.77 1.47 0.92
C ASN A 51 10.06 1.08 2.37
N GLN A 52 11.24 1.46 2.91
CA GLN A 52 11.58 1.18 4.31
C GLN A 52 10.61 1.87 5.28
N THR A 53 10.18 3.09 4.96
CA THR A 53 9.18 3.82 5.75
C THR A 53 7.84 3.09 5.75
N ALA A 54 7.39 2.56 4.61
CA ALA A 54 6.15 1.78 4.53
C ALA A 54 6.19 0.50 5.38
N ILE A 55 7.30 -0.26 5.33
CA ILE A 55 7.49 -1.44 6.19
C ILE A 55 7.47 -1.06 7.66
N THR A 56 8.16 0.01 8.03
CA THR A 56 8.22 0.49 9.41
C THR A 56 6.84 0.93 9.91
N LEU A 57 6.04 1.58 9.06
CA LEU A 57 4.65 1.94 9.38
C LEU A 57 3.79 0.70 9.65
N SER A 58 3.93 -0.36 8.84
CA SER A 58 3.27 -1.65 9.07
C SER A 58 3.68 -2.26 10.41
N ASP A 59 4.99 -2.28 10.68
CA ASP A 59 5.57 -2.83 11.92
C ASP A 59 5.07 -2.12 13.18
N LEU A 60 4.75 -0.83 13.08
CA LEU A 60 4.16 -0.07 14.19
C LEU A 60 2.69 -0.45 14.44
N GLY A 61 1.97 -0.96 13.44
CA GLY A 61 0.55 -1.34 13.56
C GLY A 61 -0.38 -0.17 13.87
N ASP A 62 0.03 1.06 13.56
CA ASP A 62 -0.76 2.25 13.85
C ASP A 62 -1.69 2.56 12.68
N GLU A 63 -3.00 2.47 12.90
CA GLU A 63 -4.03 2.64 11.86
C GLU A 63 -4.00 4.00 11.17
N ARG A 64 -3.34 5.01 11.76
CA ARG A 64 -3.10 6.30 11.08
C ARG A 64 -2.28 6.15 9.80
N ALA A 65 -1.57 5.03 9.62
CA ALA A 65 -0.78 4.74 8.43
C ALA A 65 -1.61 4.21 7.25
N VAL A 66 -2.84 3.73 7.45
CA VAL A 66 -3.63 3.06 6.41
C VAL A 66 -3.85 3.97 5.21
N GLU A 67 -4.47 5.13 5.42
CA GLU A 67 -4.77 6.06 4.32
C GLU A 67 -3.49 6.53 3.61
N PRO A 68 -2.40 6.96 4.30
CA PRO A 68 -1.13 7.26 3.66
C PRO A 68 -0.55 6.12 2.80
N LEU A 69 -0.63 4.87 3.26
CA LEU A 69 -0.17 3.71 2.50
C LEU A 69 -1.02 3.47 1.24
N ILE A 70 -2.34 3.62 1.34
CA ILE A 70 -3.27 3.56 0.20
C ILE A 70 -2.92 4.63 -0.85
N GLN A 71 -2.69 5.87 -0.43
CA GLN A 71 -2.27 6.94 -1.32
C GLN A 71 -0.92 6.63 -1.99
N ALA A 72 0.03 6.05 -1.25
CA ALA A 72 1.33 5.65 -1.80
C ALA A 72 1.21 4.54 -2.86
N ILE A 73 0.28 3.59 -2.73
CA ILE A 73 0.03 2.55 -3.75
C ILE A 73 -0.42 3.18 -5.08
N MET A 74 -1.24 4.23 -5.02
CA MET A 74 -1.78 4.92 -6.20
C MET A 74 -0.79 5.94 -6.81
N ASP A 75 0.27 6.29 -6.09
CA ASP A 75 1.26 7.27 -6.55
C ASP A 75 2.11 6.73 -7.72
N PRO A 76 2.27 7.47 -8.83
CA PRO A 76 3.17 7.09 -9.93
C PRO A 76 4.63 6.82 -9.51
N ARG A 77 5.11 7.45 -8.43
CA ARG A 77 6.47 7.24 -7.89
C ARG A 77 6.68 5.81 -7.40
N THR A 78 5.62 5.04 -7.16
CA THR A 78 5.70 3.68 -6.62
C THR A 78 5.45 2.58 -7.65
N LEU A 79 5.33 2.90 -8.96
CA LEU A 79 5.03 1.94 -10.04
C LEU A 79 5.85 0.63 -9.98
N GLY A 80 7.12 0.68 -9.58
CA GLY A 80 8.00 -0.49 -9.45
C GLY A 80 8.06 -1.13 -8.05
N SER A 81 7.37 -0.57 -7.06
CA SER A 81 7.43 -1.02 -5.66
C SER A 81 6.08 -1.09 -4.94
N ARG A 82 4.94 -0.97 -5.66
CA ARG A 82 3.57 -1.08 -5.12
C ARG A 82 3.35 -2.28 -4.20
N GLY A 83 3.96 -3.42 -4.52
CA GLY A 83 3.88 -4.65 -3.73
C GLY A 83 4.32 -4.44 -2.27
N THR A 84 5.30 -3.55 -2.02
CA THR A 84 5.75 -3.20 -0.66
C THR A 84 4.64 -2.55 0.16
N PHE A 85 3.89 -1.64 -0.46
CA PHE A 85 2.84 -0.89 0.22
C PHE A 85 1.58 -1.73 0.41
N LEU A 86 1.27 -2.60 -0.56
CA LEU A 86 0.23 -3.62 -0.39
C LEU A 86 0.59 -4.59 0.74
N TYR A 87 1.84 -5.06 0.77
CA TYR A 87 2.35 -5.90 1.87
C TYR A 87 2.25 -5.19 3.23
N ALA A 88 2.59 -3.90 3.28
CA ALA A 88 2.50 -3.11 4.50
C ALA A 88 1.06 -3.01 5.07
N LEU A 89 0.03 -3.24 4.25
CA LEU A 89 -1.36 -3.25 4.72
C LEU A 89 -1.76 -4.55 5.42
N GLU A 90 -1.04 -5.66 5.26
CA GLU A 90 -1.44 -6.97 5.83
C GLU A 90 -1.69 -6.94 7.35
N ASN A 91 -0.98 -6.07 8.07
CA ASN A 91 -1.04 -5.94 9.52
C ASN A 91 -1.92 -4.77 10.00
N LEU A 92 -2.72 -4.16 9.11
CA LEU A 92 -3.54 -2.98 9.40
C LEU A 92 -5.02 -3.24 9.07
N ASP A 93 -5.93 -2.43 9.61
CA ASP A 93 -7.35 -2.49 9.28
C ASP A 93 -7.71 -1.64 8.06
N TYR A 94 -7.47 -2.18 6.87
CA TYR A 94 -7.75 -1.54 5.58
C TYR A 94 -9.16 -1.83 5.03
N ILE A 95 -10.06 -2.42 5.82
CA ILE A 95 -11.36 -2.90 5.32
C ILE A 95 -12.20 -1.80 4.64
N LEU A 96 -12.07 -0.55 5.10
CA LEU A 96 -12.76 0.60 4.52
C LEU A 96 -12.19 1.05 3.17
N HIS A 97 -11.00 0.59 2.80
CA HIS A 97 -10.27 0.97 1.59
C HIS A 97 -10.16 -0.16 0.57
N ILE A 98 -10.80 -1.32 0.81
CA ILE A 98 -10.67 -2.51 -0.03
C ILE A 98 -10.98 -2.23 -1.51
N GLU A 99 -11.94 -1.36 -1.80
CA GLU A 99 -12.32 -0.95 -3.17
C GLU A 99 -11.20 -0.23 -3.92
N HIS A 100 -10.24 0.37 -3.22
CA HIS A 100 -9.04 0.98 -3.80
C HIS A 100 -7.88 -0.01 -3.96
N ILE A 101 -7.93 -1.15 -3.26
CA ILE A 101 -6.88 -2.18 -3.27
C ILE A 101 -7.13 -3.21 -4.36
N ILE A 102 -8.35 -3.70 -4.48
CA ILE A 102 -8.71 -4.80 -5.40
C ILE A 102 -8.48 -4.53 -6.90
N PRO A 103 -8.45 -3.28 -7.42
CA PRO A 103 -8.06 -3.07 -8.81
C PRO A 103 -6.65 -3.56 -9.13
N PHE A 104 -5.75 -3.57 -8.13
CA PHE A 104 -4.37 -4.05 -8.29
C PHE A 104 -4.28 -5.57 -8.52
N ILE A 105 -5.36 -6.35 -8.34
CA ILE A 105 -5.44 -7.75 -8.80
C ILE A 105 -5.23 -7.85 -10.32
N GLY A 106 -5.56 -6.79 -11.06
CA GLY A 106 -5.31 -6.67 -12.50
C GLY A 106 -3.89 -6.27 -12.87
N ASP A 107 -3.01 -5.96 -11.91
CA ASP A 107 -1.66 -5.46 -12.19
C ASP A 107 -0.81 -6.51 -12.94
N THR A 108 0.12 -6.03 -13.77
CA THR A 108 1.00 -6.90 -14.57
C THR A 108 2.12 -7.51 -13.73
N SER A 109 2.52 -6.84 -12.63
CA SER A 109 3.45 -7.38 -11.66
C SER A 109 2.82 -8.51 -10.86
N LEU A 110 3.46 -9.68 -10.89
CA LEU A 110 2.98 -10.86 -10.18
C LEU A 110 2.86 -10.61 -8.68
N ASP A 111 3.84 -9.92 -8.10
CA ASP A 111 3.86 -9.62 -6.66
C ASP A 111 2.71 -8.68 -6.30
N VAL A 112 2.44 -7.65 -7.11
CA VAL A 112 1.37 -6.67 -6.88
C VAL A 112 0.00 -7.35 -6.96
N CYS A 113 -0.25 -8.10 -8.02
CA CYS A 113 -1.55 -8.72 -8.22
C CYS A 113 -1.85 -9.84 -7.20
N ALA A 114 -0.84 -10.64 -6.84
CA ALA A 114 -0.98 -11.68 -5.82
C ALA A 114 -1.22 -11.03 -4.45
N GLN A 115 -0.47 -9.98 -4.10
CA GLN A 115 -0.63 -9.30 -2.81
C GLN A 115 -2.01 -8.65 -2.67
N SER A 116 -2.47 -7.93 -3.70
CA SER A 116 -3.82 -7.34 -3.71
C SER A 116 -4.92 -8.40 -3.55
N PHE A 117 -4.75 -9.56 -4.18
CA PHE A 117 -5.67 -10.69 -4.06
C PHE A 117 -5.67 -11.28 -2.65
N MET A 118 -4.49 -11.48 -2.04
CA MET A 118 -4.37 -11.97 -0.66
C MET A 118 -5.03 -11.01 0.34
N LEU A 119 -4.86 -9.69 0.16
CA LEU A 119 -5.52 -8.69 1.00
C LEU A 119 -7.05 -8.78 0.92
N LEU A 120 -7.61 -9.09 -0.25
CA LEU A 120 -9.03 -9.37 -0.39
C LEU A 120 -9.43 -10.64 0.37
N GLU A 121 -8.70 -11.74 0.19
CA GLU A 121 -8.98 -13.02 0.87
C GLU A 121 -8.99 -12.89 2.39
N GLN A 122 -8.08 -12.11 2.96
CA GLN A 122 -8.01 -11.84 4.41
C GLN A 122 -9.29 -11.19 4.98
N LEU A 123 -10.13 -10.61 4.13
CA LEU A 123 -11.39 -9.97 4.54
C LEU A 123 -12.64 -10.85 4.34
N LYS A 124 -12.50 -12.10 3.90
CA LYS A 124 -13.61 -13.00 3.55
C LYS A 124 -14.80 -12.97 4.51
N ASP A 125 -14.53 -13.11 5.81
CA ASP A 125 -15.57 -13.18 6.86
C ASP A 125 -15.80 -11.83 7.57
N ARG A 126 -15.22 -10.75 7.03
CA ARG A 126 -15.24 -9.40 7.62
C ARG A 126 -16.03 -8.39 6.79
N LEU A 127 -16.15 -8.60 5.48
CA LEU A 127 -16.92 -7.71 4.60
C LEU A 127 -18.43 -7.85 4.84
N SER A 128 -19.12 -6.72 4.87
CA SER A 128 -20.58 -6.68 4.79
C SER A 128 -21.10 -7.03 3.39
N ASP A 129 -22.36 -7.45 3.28
CA ASP A 129 -23.03 -7.68 1.98
C ASP A 129 -22.90 -6.49 1.03
N GLU A 130 -22.97 -5.26 1.56
CA GLU A 130 -22.83 -4.04 0.78
C GLU A 130 -21.41 -3.87 0.25
N GLN A 131 -20.38 -4.14 1.08
CA GLN A 131 -18.99 -4.12 0.64
C GLN A 131 -18.69 -5.22 -0.37
N ILE A 132 -19.23 -6.43 -0.18
CA ILE A 132 -19.09 -7.53 -1.15
C ILE A 132 -19.65 -7.09 -2.50
N LEU A 133 -20.85 -6.48 -2.53
CA LEU A 133 -21.46 -6.00 -3.75
C LEU A 133 -20.62 -4.91 -4.45
N ARG A 134 -20.08 -3.95 -3.70
CA ARG A 134 -19.22 -2.91 -4.28
C ARG A 134 -17.90 -3.49 -4.80
N CYS A 135 -17.29 -4.42 -4.08
CA CYS A 135 -16.11 -5.15 -4.56
C CYS A 135 -16.40 -5.91 -5.86
N GLN A 136 -17.55 -6.58 -5.98
CA GLN A 136 -17.96 -7.25 -7.22
C GLN A 136 -18.05 -6.27 -8.38
N GLN A 137 -18.70 -5.11 -8.19
CA GLN A 137 -18.83 -4.08 -9.23
C GLN A 137 -17.46 -3.54 -9.70
N VAL A 138 -16.53 -3.34 -8.77
CA VAL A 138 -15.16 -2.92 -9.09
C VAL A 138 -14.44 -4.00 -9.91
N ILE A 139 -14.47 -5.27 -9.48
CA ILE A 139 -13.83 -6.35 -10.24
C ILE A 139 -14.47 -6.54 -11.62
N GLU A 140 -15.79 -6.48 -11.73
CA GLU A 140 -16.52 -6.54 -13.00
C GLU A 140 -16.14 -5.41 -13.95
N HIS A 141 -15.88 -4.21 -13.42
CA HIS A 141 -15.33 -3.10 -14.19
C HIS A 141 -13.94 -3.42 -14.72
N GLU A 142 -13.03 -3.90 -13.86
CA GLU A 142 -11.66 -4.23 -14.26
C GLU A 142 -11.61 -5.32 -15.34
N ILE A 143 -12.44 -6.37 -15.24
CA ILE A 143 -12.49 -7.47 -16.23
C ILE A 143 -12.82 -6.96 -17.65
N LYS A 144 -13.59 -5.88 -17.80
CA LYS A 144 -13.93 -5.34 -19.12
C LYS A 144 -12.72 -4.81 -19.88
N HIS A 145 -11.64 -4.47 -19.17
CA HIS A 145 -10.48 -3.77 -19.72
C HIS A 145 -9.17 -4.50 -19.39
N ASN A 146 -9.25 -5.65 -18.69
CA ASN A 146 -8.11 -6.40 -18.21
C ASN A 146 -8.36 -7.92 -18.32
N GLU A 147 -7.52 -8.61 -19.08
CA GLU A 147 -7.66 -10.05 -19.36
C GLU A 147 -7.05 -10.95 -18.26
N ARG A 148 -6.64 -10.38 -17.12
CA ARG A 148 -6.06 -11.13 -16.00
C ARG A 148 -7.07 -12.11 -15.43
N LYS A 149 -6.78 -13.40 -15.58
CA LYS A 149 -7.61 -14.51 -15.04
C LYS A 149 -7.86 -14.40 -13.52
N LEU A 150 -6.92 -13.82 -12.77
CA LEU A 150 -7.04 -13.66 -11.33
C LEU A 150 -8.24 -12.75 -10.94
N LEU A 151 -8.61 -11.79 -11.78
CA LEU A 151 -9.83 -10.97 -11.58
C LEU A 151 -11.09 -11.83 -11.63
N VAL A 152 -11.17 -12.77 -12.59
CA VAL A 152 -12.31 -13.71 -12.68
C VAL A 152 -12.37 -14.60 -11.44
N VAL A 153 -11.21 -15.08 -10.97
CA VAL A 153 -11.14 -15.87 -9.72
C VAL A 153 -11.62 -15.05 -8.52
N ALA A 154 -11.19 -13.80 -8.40
CA ALA A 154 -11.63 -12.90 -7.33
C ALA A 154 -13.15 -12.65 -7.37
N LEU A 155 -13.71 -12.45 -8.56
CA LEU A 155 -15.16 -12.28 -8.74
C LEU A 155 -15.93 -13.53 -8.32
N ASP A 156 -15.51 -14.72 -8.79
CA ASP A 156 -16.12 -15.99 -8.43
C ASP A 156 -16.09 -16.23 -6.92
N MET A 157 -15.03 -15.79 -6.23
CA MET A 157 -14.92 -15.89 -4.78
C MET A 157 -15.87 -14.95 -4.05
N LEU A 158 -15.89 -13.68 -4.44
CA LEU A 158 -16.81 -12.69 -3.89
C LEU A 158 -18.28 -13.10 -4.05
N GLN A 159 -18.64 -13.74 -5.16
CA GLN A 159 -19.99 -14.26 -5.39
C GLN A 159 -20.39 -15.40 -4.44
N ARG A 160 -19.40 -16.12 -3.88
CA ARG A 160 -19.60 -17.22 -2.92
C ARG A 160 -19.57 -16.77 -1.45
N TRP A 161 -19.20 -15.52 -1.17
CA TRP A 161 -19.15 -14.99 0.19
C TRP A 161 -20.51 -14.48 0.68
N ARG A 162 -21.53 -14.55 -0.18
CA ARG A 162 -22.92 -14.20 0.10
C ARG A 162 -23.76 -15.42 0.46
#